data_AF-A0A7C9EYN3-F1
#
_entry.id   AF-A0A7C9EYN3-F1
#
_cell.length_a   1.000
_cell.length_b   1.000
_cell.length_c   1.000
_cell.angle_alpha   90.00
_cell.angle_beta   90.00
_cell.angle_gamma   90.00
#
_symmetry.space_group_name_H-M   'P 1'
#
loop_
_entity.id
_entity.type
_entity.pdbx_description
1 polymer ?
#
loop_
_entity_poly.entity_id
_entity_poly.type
_entity_poly.pdbx_seq_one_letter_code
_entity_poly.pdbx_strand_id
1 'polypeptide(L)'
;PEVSPNQTVTKPIGSDDVLKLAHHVAACKYEDRTEWGSKLGFRYGSLVEDYHTGYQLKCEGWRAIFCYPERPAFLGDAPMTLIDVLGQCKRWMVGLLEVLFSKYNTLIFGL
;
A
#
# COMPACT_ATOMS: atom_id res chain seq x y z
N PRO A 1 25.23 2.04 -10.58
CA PRO A 1 25.42 3.33 -9.88
C PRO A 1 24.66 3.29 -8.55
N GLU A 2 25.35 2.90 -7.47
CA GLU A 2 24.77 2.85 -6.12
C GLU A 2 24.72 4.28 -5.55
N VAL A 3 23.52 4.71 -5.15
CA VAL A 3 23.31 5.98 -4.46
C VAL A 3 23.86 5.82 -3.04
N SER A 4 24.83 6.65 -2.66
CA SER A 4 25.44 6.62 -1.33
C SER A 4 24.40 6.92 -0.25
N PRO A 5 24.41 6.22 0.92
CA PRO A 5 23.43 6.43 2.00
C PRO A 5 23.38 7.86 2.56
N ASN A 6 24.43 8.64 2.34
CA ASN A 6 24.58 10.00 2.86
C ASN A 6 24.20 11.09 1.85
N GLN A 7 23.62 10.72 0.70
CA GLN A 7 23.21 11.69 -0.31
C GLN A 7 21.81 12.24 0.02
N THR A 8 21.72 13.05 1.07
CA THR A 8 20.51 13.84 1.32
C THR A 8 20.42 14.92 0.25
N VAL A 9 19.33 14.89 -0.54
CA VAL A 9 18.99 15.98 -1.46
C VAL A 9 18.62 17.19 -0.61
N THR A 10 19.60 18.04 -0.31
CA THR A 10 19.44 19.22 0.57
C THR A 10 18.86 20.44 -0.15
N LYS A 11 18.73 20.38 -1.47
CA LYS A 11 18.12 21.48 -2.23
C LYS A 11 16.59 21.37 -2.15
N PRO A 12 15.89 22.39 -1.60
CA PRO A 12 14.44 22.42 -1.68
C PRO A 12 14.00 22.39 -3.15
N ILE A 13 12.86 21.76 -3.42
CA ILE A 13 12.23 21.77 -4.75
C ILE A 13 11.89 23.23 -5.06
N GLY A 14 12.77 23.91 -5.77
CA GLY A 14 12.72 25.36 -5.95
C GLY A 14 11.88 25.85 -7.12
N SER A 15 11.27 24.94 -7.89
CA SER A 15 10.38 25.30 -8.99
C SER A 15 8.98 25.55 -8.48
N ASP A 16 8.52 26.79 -8.58
CA ASP A 16 7.16 27.22 -8.24
C ASP A 16 6.10 26.40 -9.00
N ASP A 17 6.38 26.05 -10.26
CA ASP A 17 5.49 25.21 -11.07
C ASP A 17 5.37 23.78 -10.53
N VAL A 18 6.47 23.19 -10.07
CA VAL A 18 6.46 21.85 -9.44
C VAL A 18 5.70 21.89 -8.12
N LEU A 19 5.87 22.94 -7.32
CA LEU A 19 5.13 23.10 -6.06
C LEU A 19 3.63 23.28 -6.29
N LYS A 20 3.23 24.09 -7.27
CA LYS A 20 1.82 24.25 -7.67
C LYS A 20 1.22 22.93 -8.14
N LEU A 21 1.95 22.16 -8.95
CA LEU A 21 1.49 20.86 -9.41
C LEU A 21 1.36 19.86 -8.27
N ALA A 22 2.36 19.79 -7.37
CA ALA A 22 2.32 18.93 -6.19
C ALA A 22 1.10 19.26 -5.31
N HIS A 23 0.82 20.55 -5.10
CA HIS A 23 -0.37 20.99 -4.37
C HIS A 23 -1.66 20.60 -5.08
N HIS A 24 -1.70 20.69 -6.41
CA HIS A 24 -2.87 20.28 -7.20
C HIS A 24 -3.14 18.77 -7.12
N VAL A 25 -2.11 17.93 -7.28
CA VAL A 25 -2.28 16.46 -7.24
C VAL A 25 -2.53 15.91 -5.83
N ALA A 26 -2.15 16.65 -4.79
CA ALA A 26 -2.44 16.33 -3.40
C ALA A 26 -3.83 16.83 -2.92
N ALA A 27 -4.60 17.50 -3.78
CA ALA A 27 -5.91 18.02 -3.42
C ALA A 27 -6.91 16.88 -3.11
N CYS A 28 -7.79 17.08 -2.14
CA CYS A 28 -8.74 16.05 -1.70
C CYS A 28 -9.73 15.58 -2.78
N LYS A 29 -9.95 16.39 -3.82
CA LYS A 29 -10.82 16.08 -4.96
C LYS A 29 -10.07 15.52 -6.16
N TYR A 30 -8.75 15.36 -6.07
CA TYR A 30 -7.94 14.94 -7.21
C TYR A 30 -8.38 13.58 -7.76
N GLU A 31 -8.84 12.70 -6.89
CA GLU A 31 -9.28 11.35 -7.24
C GLU A 31 -10.75 11.30 -7.72
N ASP A 32 -11.50 12.40 -7.60
CA ASP A 32 -12.93 12.44 -7.96
C ASP A 32 -13.12 12.06 -9.44
N ARG A 33 -13.96 11.04 -9.69
CA ARG A 33 -14.26 10.53 -11.03
C ARG A 33 -13.04 10.01 -11.80
N THR A 34 -11.99 9.63 -11.08
CA THR A 34 -10.83 8.93 -11.64
C THR A 34 -10.89 7.44 -11.31
N GLU A 35 -9.89 6.69 -11.79
CA GLU A 35 -9.73 5.27 -11.49
C GLU A 35 -8.72 5.02 -10.35
N TRP A 36 -8.32 6.07 -9.62
CA TRP A 36 -7.54 5.93 -8.38
C TRP A 36 -8.34 5.13 -7.36
N GLY A 37 -7.69 4.16 -6.74
CA GLY A 37 -8.34 3.28 -5.77
C GLY A 37 -9.15 2.12 -6.36
N SER A 38 -9.73 2.28 -7.55
CA SER A 38 -10.48 1.22 -8.22
C SER A 38 -9.57 0.34 -9.08
N LYS A 39 -8.68 0.95 -9.87
CA LYS A 39 -7.76 0.26 -10.81
C LYS A 39 -6.31 0.68 -10.65
N LEU A 40 -6.05 1.87 -10.11
CA LEU A 40 -4.70 2.43 -9.99
C LEU A 40 -4.37 2.71 -8.52
N GLY A 41 -3.10 2.59 -8.17
CA GLY A 41 -2.63 2.78 -6.79
C GLY A 41 -3.08 1.67 -5.84
N PHE A 42 -3.19 2.02 -4.55
CA PHE A 42 -3.74 1.13 -3.52
C PHE A 42 -5.22 0.88 -3.77
N ARG A 43 -5.66 -0.37 -3.73
CA ARG A 43 -7.04 -0.74 -4.01
C ARG A 43 -7.93 -0.50 -2.79
N TYR A 44 -9.02 0.24 -2.99
CA TYR A 44 -9.95 0.64 -1.93
C TYR A 44 -10.96 -0.45 -1.60
N GLY A 45 -11.50 -0.41 -0.38
CA GLY A 45 -12.64 -1.24 0.02
C GLY A 45 -12.32 -2.42 0.95
N SER A 46 -11.13 -2.47 1.54
CA SER A 46 -10.81 -3.43 2.60
C SER A 46 -9.89 -2.81 3.65
N LEU A 47 -10.04 -3.22 4.92
CA LEU A 47 -9.10 -2.91 6.02
C LEU A 47 -7.73 -3.61 5.90
N VAL A 48 -7.57 -4.50 4.92
CA VAL A 48 -6.30 -5.13 4.54
C VAL A 48 -5.95 -4.74 3.10
N GLU A 49 -5.86 -3.44 2.83
CA GLU A 49 -5.61 -2.90 1.50
C GLU A 49 -4.25 -3.35 0.92
N ASP A 50 -3.27 -3.64 1.77
CA ASP A 50 -1.97 -4.20 1.43
C ASP A 50 -2.10 -5.57 0.75
N TYR A 51 -2.80 -6.49 1.40
CA TYR A 51 -3.15 -7.81 0.87
C TYR A 51 -4.04 -7.68 -0.36
N HIS A 52 -5.09 -6.85 -0.29
CA HIS A 52 -6.08 -6.70 -1.36
C HIS A 52 -5.45 -6.17 -2.66
N THR A 53 -4.57 -5.16 -2.54
CA THR A 53 -3.84 -4.58 -3.67
C THR A 53 -2.87 -5.60 -4.25
N GLY A 54 -2.04 -6.23 -3.41
CA GLY A 54 -1.06 -7.23 -3.85
C GLY A 54 -1.72 -8.43 -4.54
N TYR A 55 -2.87 -8.87 -4.02
CA TYR A 55 -3.67 -9.93 -4.62
C TYR A 55 -4.16 -9.55 -6.02
N GLN A 56 -4.80 -8.38 -6.18
CA GLN A 56 -5.30 -7.93 -7.49
C GLN A 56 -4.16 -7.75 -8.50
N LEU A 57 -3.02 -7.19 -8.10
CA LEU A 57 -1.84 -7.07 -8.97
C LEU A 57 -1.36 -8.46 -9.44
N LYS A 58 -1.37 -9.46 -8.57
CA LYS A 58 -1.01 -10.83 -8.95
C LYS A 58 -1.99 -11.41 -9.98
N CYS A 59 -3.29 -11.17 -9.81
CA CYS A 59 -4.31 -11.54 -10.81
C CYS A 59 -4.14 -10.79 -12.14
N GLU A 60 -3.61 -9.57 -12.11
CA GLU A 60 -3.26 -8.77 -13.29
C GLU A 60 -1.92 -9.23 -13.94
N GLY A 61 -1.30 -10.29 -13.45
CA GLY A 61 -0.10 -10.91 -14.04
C GLY A 61 1.23 -10.47 -13.41
N TRP A 62 1.21 -9.64 -12.37
CA TRP A 62 2.42 -9.24 -11.67
C TRP A 62 2.99 -10.39 -10.83
N ARG A 63 4.33 -10.42 -10.70
CA ARG A 63 5.06 -11.39 -9.89
C ARG A 63 5.78 -10.70 -8.75
N ALA A 64 5.46 -11.09 -7.52
CA ALA A 64 6.21 -10.69 -6.34
C ALA A 64 7.45 -11.57 -6.13
N ILE A 65 8.51 -11.02 -5.54
CA ILE A 65 9.71 -11.74 -5.13
C ILE A 65 9.87 -11.56 -3.63
N PHE A 66 10.05 -12.66 -2.90
CA PHE A 66 10.35 -12.64 -1.48
C PHE A 66 11.86 -12.79 -1.27
N CYS A 67 12.47 -11.87 -0.52
CA CYS A 67 13.89 -11.88 -0.19
C CYS A 67 14.05 -12.00 1.32
N TYR A 68 14.87 -12.96 1.76
CA TYR A 68 15.13 -13.22 3.16
C TYR A 68 16.65 -13.19 3.42
N PRO A 69 17.23 -11.99 3.66
CA PRO A 69 18.66 -11.87 3.95
C PRO A 69 19.00 -12.43 5.34
N GLU A 70 20.24 -12.88 5.52
CA GLU A 70 20.73 -13.42 6.81
C GLU A 70 20.60 -12.41 7.97
N ARG A 71 20.83 -11.13 7.68
CA ARG A 71 20.57 -10.03 8.62
C ARG A 71 19.24 -9.36 8.28
N PRO A 72 18.33 -9.14 9.25
CA PRO A 72 17.10 -8.38 9.02
C PRO A 72 17.40 -6.98 8.47
N ALA A 73 16.91 -6.69 7.26
CA ALA A 73 17.03 -5.38 6.63
C ALA A 73 16.03 -4.36 7.22
N PHE A 74 14.92 -4.85 7.78
CA PHE A 74 13.88 -4.06 8.40
C PHE A 74 13.63 -4.59 9.81
N LEU A 75 13.71 -3.71 10.80
CA LEU A 75 13.38 -3.99 12.20
C LEU A 75 12.24 -3.07 12.62
N GLY A 76 11.20 -3.64 13.21
CA GLY A 76 10.06 -2.92 13.74
C GLY A 76 9.80 -3.31 15.19
N ASP A 77 8.97 -2.52 15.86
CA ASP A 77 8.52 -2.82 17.22
C ASP A 77 7.23 -3.65 17.18
N ALA A 78 7.07 -4.54 18.16
CA ALA A 78 5.91 -5.42 18.25
C ALA A 78 4.96 -4.95 19.36
N PRO A 79 3.63 -5.11 19.19
CA PRO A 79 2.69 -4.79 20.26
C PRO A 79 3.00 -5.60 21.52
N MET A 80 3.16 -4.92 22.65
CA MET A 80 3.49 -5.55 23.93
C MET A 80 2.26 -5.94 24.77
N THR A 81 1.07 -5.43 24.42
CA THR A 81 -0.16 -5.71 25.18
C THR A 81 -1.09 -6.64 24.41
N LEU A 82 -1.84 -7.46 25.17
CA LEU A 82 -2.84 -8.35 24.59
C LEU A 82 -3.95 -7.56 23.86
N ILE A 83 -4.33 -6.39 24.37
CA ILE A 83 -5.38 -5.56 23.78
C ILE A 83 -4.96 -5.08 22.39
N ASP A 84 -3.71 -4.66 22.23
CA ASP A 84 -3.20 -4.21 20.93
C ASP A 84 -3.14 -5.35 19.91
N VAL A 85 -2.67 -6.54 20.34
CA VAL A 85 -2.64 -7.74 19.49
C VAL A 85 -4.06 -8.14 19.07
N LEU A 86 -5.02 -8.17 20.00
CA LEU A 86 -6.42 -8.49 19.69
C LEU A 86 -7.05 -7.45 18.75
N GLY A 87 -6.74 -6.17 18.95
CA GLY A 87 -7.18 -5.08 18.07
C GLY A 87 -6.64 -5.25 16.65
N GLN A 88 -5.36 -5.61 16.51
CA GLN A 88 -4.74 -5.88 15.21
C GLN A 88 -5.35 -7.11 14.53
N CYS A 89 -5.46 -8.24 15.24
CA CYS A 89 -6.10 -9.45 14.72
C CYS A 89 -7.53 -9.19 14.26
N LYS A 90 -8.31 -8.42 15.04
CA LYS A 90 -9.67 -8.03 14.65
C LYS A 90 -9.68 -7.28 13.31
N ARG A 91 -8.80 -6.29 13.12
CA ARG A 91 -8.73 -5.54 11.85
C ARG A 91 -8.39 -6.45 10.67
N TRP A 92 -7.43 -7.35 10.83
CA TRP A 92 -7.07 -8.31 9.78
C TRP A 92 -8.22 -9.24 9.43
N MET A 93 -8.88 -9.82 10.44
CA MET A 93 -10.00 -10.74 10.20
C MET A 93 -11.17 -10.03 9.52
N VAL A 94 -11.54 -8.83 9.96
CA VAL A 94 -12.59 -8.04 9.30
C VAL A 94 -12.21 -7.73 7.85
N GLY A 95 -10.98 -7.25 7.62
CA GLY A 95 -10.50 -6.95 6.27
C GLY A 95 -10.51 -8.17 5.34
N LEU A 96 -10.03 -9.31 5.81
CA LEU A 96 -10.04 -10.55 5.02
C LEU A 96 -11.46 -11.02 4.70
N LEU A 97 -12.41 -10.85 5.62
CA LEU A 97 -13.83 -11.12 5.36
C LEU A 97 -14.40 -10.14 4.33
N GLU A 98 -14.06 -8.85 4.37
CA GLU A 98 -14.44 -7.88 3.34
C GLU A 98 -13.94 -8.32 1.96
N VAL A 99 -12.69 -8.78 1.85
CA VAL A 99 -12.15 -9.31 0.58
C VAL A 99 -12.90 -10.57 0.13
N LEU A 100 -13.13 -11.51 1.04
CA LEU A 100 -13.81 -12.78 0.76
C LEU A 100 -15.24 -12.58 0.23
N PHE A 101 -15.99 -11.62 0.77
CA PHE A 101 -17.35 -11.31 0.33
C PHE A 101 -17.41 -10.27 -0.80
N SER A 102 -16.27 -9.74 -1.23
CA SER A 102 -16.21 -8.79 -2.35
C SER A 102 -16.31 -9.51 -3.72
N LYS A 103 -16.50 -8.70 -4.78
CA LYS A 103 -16.37 -9.17 -6.17
C LYS A 103 -14.95 -9.59 -6.55
N TYR A 104 -13.95 -9.26 -5.72
CA TYR A 104 -12.54 -9.58 -5.91
C TYR A 104 -12.09 -10.76 -5.02
N ASN A 105 -13.01 -11.65 -4.67
CA ASN A 105 -12.68 -12.76 -3.78
C ASN A 105 -11.76 -13.79 -4.45
N THR A 106 -11.04 -14.55 -3.61
CA THR A 106 -10.03 -15.52 -4.03
C THR A 106 -10.58 -16.75 -4.74
N LEU A 107 -11.90 -16.96 -4.73
CA LEU A 107 -12.53 -18.13 -5.34
C LEU A 107 -12.82 -17.92 -6.83
N ILE A 108 -13.06 -16.69 -7.25
CA ILE A 108 -13.49 -16.38 -8.63
C ILE A 108 -12.60 -15.36 -9.34
N PHE A 109 -11.94 -14.46 -8.62
CA PHE A 109 -11.23 -13.35 -9.25
C PHE A 109 -9.83 -13.77 -9.71
N GLY A 110 -9.45 -13.45 -10.96
CA GLY A 110 -8.12 -13.76 -11.49
C GLY A 110 -7.90 -15.22 -11.91
N LEU A 111 -8.98 -16.01 -11.98
CA LEU A 111 -9.04 -17.25 -12.74
C LEU A 111 -9.17 -16.97 -14.25
#